data_AF-A0A8J5CMD6-F1
#
_entry.id   AF-A0A8J5CMD6-F1
#
_cell.length_a   1.000
_cell.length_b   1.000
_cell.length_c   1.000
_cell.angle_alpha   90.00
_cell.angle_beta   90.00
_cell.angle_gamma   90.00
#
_symmetry.space_group_name_H-M   'P 1'
#
loop_
_entity.id
_entity.type
_entity.pdbx_description
1 polymer ?
#
loop_
_entity_poly.entity_id
_entity_poly.type
_entity_poly.pdbx_seq_one_letter_code
_entity_poly.pdbx_strand_id
1 'polypeptide(L)'
;MVELESSSSESSSPANAPKTHRLLLPTPGVASPPKRLRARSPSYPLISSEPLTKTGVSSRQALRIVAATASSLGHDPQEFVLNPESIRQARAKYRSILAKDIKETFSPLTPLTVHWDGKIFLGTMALAPKDSPSSSQEKEWRSS
;
A
#
# COMPACT_ATOMS: atom_id res chain seq x y z
N MET A 1 14.66 10.75 -44.82
CA MET A 1 15.52 9.87 -45.64
C MET A 1 16.87 9.89 -44.94
N VAL A 2 17.41 8.82 -44.38
CA VAL A 2 17.46 7.44 -44.88
C VAL A 2 17.58 6.51 -43.66
N GLU A 3 16.94 5.34 -43.72
CA GLU A 3 17.16 4.23 -42.79
C GLU A 3 18.59 3.73 -42.87
N LEU A 4 19.16 3.23 -41.76
CA LEU A 4 20.33 2.37 -41.80
C LEU A 4 20.09 1.14 -40.94
N GLU A 5 20.08 0.03 -41.66
CA GLU A 5 19.89 -1.34 -41.23
C GLU A 5 21.01 -1.83 -40.30
N SER A 6 20.62 -2.76 -39.43
CA SER A 6 21.50 -3.69 -38.75
C SER A 6 22.32 -4.51 -39.76
N SER A 7 23.57 -4.83 -39.44
CA SER A 7 24.08 -6.16 -39.78
C SER A 7 25.25 -6.58 -38.88
N SER A 8 25.14 -7.84 -38.49
CA SER A 8 26.01 -8.61 -37.62
C SER A 8 27.16 -9.24 -38.41
N SER A 9 28.18 -9.70 -37.66
CA SER A 9 28.89 -10.98 -37.84
C SER A 9 30.37 -10.95 -38.23
N GLU A 10 31.13 -11.65 -37.37
CA GLU A 10 32.21 -12.61 -37.66
C GLU A 10 33.65 -12.15 -37.95
N SER A 11 34.57 -12.62 -37.09
CA SER A 11 35.90 -13.20 -37.39
C SER A 11 36.56 -13.56 -36.04
N SER A 12 37.48 -14.50 -35.84
CA SER A 12 38.02 -15.67 -36.55
C SER A 12 38.96 -16.37 -35.53
N SER A 13 39.11 -17.70 -35.64
CA SER A 13 40.03 -18.62 -34.92
C SER A 13 41.53 -18.26 -35.11
N PRO A 14 42.60 -18.98 -34.62
CA PRO A 14 42.67 -20.31 -33.96
C PRO A 14 43.75 -20.46 -32.83
N ALA A 15 43.92 -21.67 -32.25
CA ALA A 15 45.22 -22.40 -32.13
C ALA A 15 45.34 -23.36 -30.91
N ASN A 16 45.21 -24.67 -31.21
CA ASN A 16 46.09 -25.80 -30.86
C ASN A 16 46.59 -26.06 -29.41
N ALA A 17 46.18 -27.22 -28.86
CA ALA A 17 46.98 -28.29 -28.19
C ALA A 17 46.22 -28.94 -27.00
N PRO A 18 46.64 -30.11 -26.48
CA PRO A 18 46.76 -31.43 -27.12
C PRO A 18 45.70 -32.43 -26.58
N LYS A 19 45.41 -33.48 -27.37
CA LYS A 19 44.51 -34.59 -26.98
C LYS A 19 45.10 -35.38 -25.81
N THR A 20 44.66 -35.07 -24.60
CA THR A 20 44.85 -35.93 -23.42
C THR A 20 43.65 -36.87 -23.33
N HIS A 21 43.91 -38.18 -23.39
CA HIS A 21 42.94 -39.23 -23.03
C HIS A 21 42.62 -39.10 -21.54
N ARG A 22 41.73 -38.17 -21.19
CA ARG A 22 41.25 -38.02 -19.81
C ARG A 22 40.15 -39.05 -19.60
N LEU A 23 40.52 -40.10 -18.88
CA LEU A 23 39.63 -41.14 -18.38
C LEU A 23 38.35 -40.51 -17.81
N LEU A 24 37.21 -40.88 -18.39
CA LEU A 24 35.89 -40.47 -17.92
C LEU A 24 35.63 -41.17 -16.57
N LEU A 25 35.78 -40.44 -15.47
CA LEU A 25 35.10 -40.82 -14.24
C LEU A 25 33.64 -40.35 -14.34
N PRO A 26 32.65 -41.21 -14.05
CA PRO A 26 31.27 -40.77 -13.90
C PRO A 26 31.21 -39.76 -12.74
N THR A 27 30.81 -38.52 -13.00
CA THR A 27 30.49 -37.56 -11.94
C THR A 27 29.16 -37.96 -11.30
N PRO A 28 29.12 -38.36 -10.01
CA PRO A 28 27.86 -38.50 -9.32
C PRO A 28 27.34 -37.11 -8.92
N GLY A 29 26.09 -36.83 -9.29
CA GLY A 29 25.25 -35.87 -8.59
C GLY A 29 25.38 -34.42 -9.05
N VAL A 30 24.63 -34.06 -10.09
CA VAL A 30 24.06 -32.71 -10.17
C VAL A 30 23.07 -32.60 -9.02
N ALA A 31 23.54 -32.13 -7.87
CA ALA A 31 22.66 -31.74 -6.77
C ALA A 31 21.79 -30.59 -7.27
N SER A 32 20.49 -30.84 -7.46
CA SER A 32 19.53 -29.78 -7.77
C SER A 32 19.59 -28.72 -6.66
N PRO A 33 19.44 -27.42 -6.96
CA PRO A 33 19.36 -26.40 -5.93
C PRO A 33 18.24 -26.78 -4.95
N PRO A 34 18.44 -26.64 -3.62
CA PRO A 34 17.42 -27.00 -2.65
C PRO A 34 16.13 -26.24 -2.97
N LYS A 35 15.02 -26.97 -3.12
CA LYS A 35 13.69 -26.39 -3.29
C LYS A 35 13.48 -25.40 -2.15
N ARG A 36 13.30 -24.11 -2.48
CA ARG A 36 12.98 -23.08 -1.49
C ARG A 36 11.67 -23.49 -0.81
N LEU A 37 11.75 -23.97 0.43
CA LEU A 37 10.58 -24.15 1.27
C LEU A 37 10.02 -22.77 1.59
N ARG A 38 9.04 -22.32 0.80
CA ARG A 38 8.23 -21.15 1.13
C ARG A 38 6.77 -21.45 0.85
N ALA A 39 6.08 -21.87 1.89
CA ALA A 39 4.80 -21.31 2.30
C ALA A 39 4.41 -21.94 3.65
N ARG A 40 4.97 -21.42 4.74
CA ARG A 40 4.19 -21.43 5.98
C ARG A 40 2.99 -20.53 5.69
N SER A 41 1.79 -21.04 5.95
CA SER A 41 0.54 -20.32 5.66
C SER A 41 0.66 -18.89 6.20
N PRO A 42 0.32 -17.86 5.42
CA PRO A 42 0.22 -16.50 5.93
C PRO A 42 -1.08 -16.42 6.75
N SER A 43 -1.17 -17.17 7.84
CA SER A 43 -2.21 -17.04 8.85
C SER A 43 -1.89 -15.83 9.72
N TYR A 44 -1.77 -14.66 9.10
CA TYR A 44 -2.03 -13.43 9.82
C TYR A 44 -3.56 -13.34 9.88
N PRO A 45 -4.18 -13.42 11.05
CA PRO A 45 -5.59 -13.10 11.10
C PRO A 45 -5.71 -11.65 10.65
N LEU A 46 -6.59 -11.43 9.66
CA LEU A 46 -7.07 -10.13 9.21
C LEU A 46 -7.36 -9.18 10.40
N ILE A 47 -7.74 -9.80 11.53
CA ILE A 47 -8.06 -9.24 12.85
C ILE A 47 -6.92 -8.44 13.48
N SER A 48 -5.63 -8.75 13.26
CA SER A 48 -4.55 -7.97 13.91
C SER A 48 -4.42 -6.56 13.31
N SER A 49 -4.77 -6.37 12.04
CA SER A 49 -4.47 -5.12 11.32
C SER A 49 -5.32 -3.92 11.76
N GLU A 50 -6.57 -4.15 12.13
CA GLU A 50 -7.51 -3.12 12.58
C GLU A 50 -7.09 -2.44 13.90
N PRO A 51 -7.01 -3.16 15.04
CA PRO A 51 -6.69 -2.53 16.32
C PRO A 51 -5.30 -1.90 16.31
N LEU A 52 -4.34 -2.52 15.62
CA LEU A 52 -2.98 -1.99 15.47
C LEU A 52 -2.92 -0.73 14.59
N THR A 53 -3.89 -0.51 13.71
CA THR A 53 -3.96 0.73 12.92
C THR A 53 -4.45 1.90 13.78
N LYS A 54 -5.37 1.64 14.72
CA LYS A 54 -5.94 2.66 15.62
C LYS A 54 -4.96 3.13 16.71
N THR A 55 -4.06 2.26 17.18
CA THR A 55 -3.18 2.54 18.33
C THR A 55 -1.90 3.31 17.99
N GLY A 56 -1.64 3.66 16.73
CA GLY A 56 -0.45 4.44 16.34
C GLY A 56 0.90 3.72 16.52
N VAL A 57 0.89 2.43 16.85
CA VAL A 57 2.13 1.66 17.08
C VAL A 57 2.94 1.47 15.79
N SER A 58 4.27 1.42 15.90
CA SER A 58 5.14 1.09 14.78
C SER A 58 4.98 -0.37 14.35
N SER A 59 5.28 -0.72 13.09
CA SER A 59 5.19 -2.11 12.61
C SER A 59 6.08 -3.08 13.40
N ARG A 60 7.22 -2.60 13.94
CA ARG A 60 8.11 -3.40 14.79
C ARG A 60 7.54 -3.62 16.18
N GLN A 61 6.89 -2.62 16.77
CA GLN A 61 6.20 -2.78 18.05
C GLN A 61 4.98 -3.70 17.90
N ALA A 62 4.19 -3.51 16.85
CA ALA A 62 3.09 -4.39 16.48
C ALA A 62 3.53 -5.86 16.41
N LEU A 63 4.68 -6.14 15.79
CA LEU A 63 5.24 -7.49 15.73
C LEU A 63 5.48 -8.09 17.12
N ARG A 64 6.08 -7.31 18.03
CA ARG A 64 6.36 -7.73 19.41
C ARG A 64 5.08 -7.98 20.18
N ILE A 65 4.08 -7.11 20.01
CA ILE A 65 2.76 -7.27 20.63
C ILE A 65 2.13 -8.58 20.14
N VAL A 66 2.07 -8.81 18.82
CA VAL A 66 1.50 -10.03 18.26
C VAL A 66 2.26 -11.28 18.73
N ALA A 67 3.59 -11.24 18.78
CA ALA A 67 4.40 -12.34 19.28
C ALA A 67 4.12 -12.63 20.76
N ALA A 68 4.10 -11.59 21.60
CA ALA A 68 3.80 -11.73 23.03
C ALA A 68 2.37 -12.26 23.25
N THR A 69 1.39 -11.75 22.51
CA THR A 69 -0.01 -12.23 22.58
C THR A 69 -0.11 -13.69 22.14
N ALA A 70 0.57 -14.09 21.07
CA ALA A 70 0.61 -15.49 20.63
C ALA A 70 1.17 -16.41 21.72
N SER A 71 2.30 -16.01 22.34
CA SER A 71 2.88 -16.75 23.46
C SER A 71 1.95 -16.82 24.67
N SER A 72 1.26 -15.72 25.01
CA SER A 72 0.28 -15.71 26.11
C SER A 72 -0.94 -16.59 25.86
N LEU A 73 -1.31 -16.78 24.59
CA LEU A 73 -2.40 -17.69 24.19
C LEU A 73 -1.94 -19.16 24.08
N GLY A 74 -0.67 -19.45 24.37
CA GLY A 74 -0.12 -20.82 24.30
C GLY A 74 0.29 -21.27 22.90
N HIS A 75 0.37 -20.35 21.93
CA HIS A 75 0.87 -20.64 20.59
C HIS A 75 2.37 -20.33 20.49
N ASP A 76 3.12 -21.15 19.73
CA ASP A 76 4.53 -20.88 19.49
C ASP A 76 4.68 -19.71 18.49
N PRO A 77 5.31 -18.58 18.87
CA PRO A 77 5.53 -17.45 17.96
C PRO A 77 6.35 -17.83 16.71
N GLN A 78 7.13 -18.91 16.76
CA GLN A 78 7.87 -19.42 15.60
C GLN A 78 6.99 -20.12 14.58
N GLU A 79 5.78 -20.56 14.93
CA GLU A 79 4.84 -21.16 13.97
C GLU A 79 4.24 -20.11 13.03
N PHE A 80 4.19 -18.86 13.48
CA PHE A 80 3.69 -17.74 12.69
C PHE A 80 4.81 -17.11 11.84
N VAL A 81 4.50 -16.77 10.59
CA VAL A 81 5.41 -15.98 9.75
C VAL A 81 5.36 -14.53 10.23
N LEU A 82 6.05 -14.16 11.30
CA LEU A 82 6.00 -12.80 11.83
C LEU A 82 7.01 -11.90 11.10
N ASN A 83 6.55 -11.14 10.10
CA ASN A 83 7.37 -10.15 9.38
C ASN A 83 6.80 -8.72 9.53
N PRO A 84 7.60 -7.72 9.97
CA PRO A 84 7.14 -6.33 10.05
C PRO A 84 6.66 -5.76 8.71
N GLU A 85 7.21 -6.22 7.59
CA GLU A 85 6.76 -5.80 6.26
C GLU A 85 5.36 -6.35 5.93
N SER A 86 5.07 -7.58 6.32
CA SER A 86 3.74 -8.17 6.17
C SER A 86 2.70 -7.43 7.02
N ILE A 87 3.07 -7.01 8.23
CA ILE A 87 2.21 -6.12 9.06
C ILE A 87 1.97 -4.78 8.37
N ARG A 88 3.01 -4.17 7.78
CA ARG A 88 2.90 -2.91 7.04
C ARG A 88 1.92 -3.04 5.86
N GLN A 89 2.05 -4.10 5.08
CA GLN A 89 1.17 -4.39 3.94
C GLN A 89 -0.27 -4.65 4.39
N ALA A 90 -0.47 -5.45 5.44
CA ALA A 90 -1.80 -5.70 6.02
C ALA A 90 -2.47 -4.39 6.48
N ARG A 91 -1.74 -3.50 7.16
CA ARG A 91 -2.25 -2.17 7.56
C ARG A 91 -2.54 -1.27 6.37
N ALA A 92 -1.74 -1.32 5.31
CA ALA A 92 -2.02 -0.56 4.09
C ALA A 92 -3.30 -1.04 3.40
N LYS A 93 -3.50 -2.37 3.32
CA LYS A 93 -4.72 -2.98 2.79
C LYS A 93 -5.94 -2.66 3.66
N TYR A 94 -5.82 -2.73 4.97
CA TYR A 94 -6.90 -2.35 5.88
C TYR A 94 -7.28 -0.87 5.72
N ARG A 95 -6.30 0.04 5.66
CA ARG A 95 -6.54 1.46 5.42
C ARG A 95 -7.20 1.74 4.06
N SER A 96 -6.86 0.99 3.02
CA SER A 96 -7.50 1.16 1.71
C SER A 96 -8.94 0.65 1.69
N ILE A 97 -9.23 -0.45 2.39
CA ILE A 97 -10.60 -0.95 2.58
C ILE A 97 -11.42 0.07 3.37
N LEU A 98 -10.91 0.52 4.51
CA LEU A 98 -11.58 1.51 5.37
C LEU A 98 -11.82 2.84 4.63
N ALA A 99 -10.88 3.29 3.80
CA ALA A 99 -11.08 4.49 2.99
C ALA A 99 -12.16 4.32 1.92
N LYS A 100 -12.34 3.12 1.36
CA LYS A 100 -13.44 2.83 0.42
C LYS A 100 -14.77 2.80 1.16
N ASP A 101 -14.83 2.10 2.28
CA ASP A 101 -16.01 1.99 3.13
C ASP A 101 -16.50 3.37 3.61
N ILE A 102 -15.58 4.23 4.05
CA ILE A 102 -15.91 5.62 4.39
C ILE A 102 -16.47 6.36 3.17
N LYS A 103 -15.86 6.24 1.99
CA LYS A 103 -16.36 6.94 0.78
C LYS A 103 -17.75 6.46 0.36
N GLU A 104 -18.03 5.17 0.50
CA GLU A 104 -19.31 4.56 0.15
C GLU A 104 -20.40 4.93 1.18
N THR A 105 -20.04 4.98 2.46
CA THR A 105 -20.98 5.24 3.56
C THR A 105 -21.16 6.74 3.87
N PHE A 106 -20.19 7.59 3.56
CA PHE A 106 -20.19 9.00 3.94
C PHE A 106 -21.00 9.87 2.97
N SER A 107 -22.29 9.98 3.23
CA SER A 107 -23.25 10.83 2.52
C SER A 107 -23.79 11.95 3.43
N PRO A 108 -23.07 13.08 3.57
CA PRO A 108 -23.50 14.15 4.47
C PRO A 108 -24.71 14.90 3.91
N LEU A 109 -25.71 15.15 4.76
CA LEU A 109 -26.91 15.92 4.41
C LEU A 109 -26.60 17.41 4.16
N THR A 110 -25.53 17.92 4.78
CA THR A 110 -25.12 19.32 4.70
C THR A 110 -23.78 19.43 3.98
N PRO A 111 -23.51 20.55 3.28
CA PRO A 111 -22.19 20.79 2.72
C PRO A 111 -21.16 20.84 3.84
N LEU A 112 -20.05 20.12 3.68
CA LEU A 112 -18.95 20.08 4.64
C LEU A 112 -17.70 20.68 4.00
N THR A 113 -16.92 21.41 4.80
CA THR A 113 -15.62 21.96 4.38
C THR A 113 -14.50 21.22 5.10
N VAL A 114 -13.52 20.74 4.33
CA VAL A 114 -12.31 20.11 4.87
C VAL A 114 -11.27 21.20 5.14
N HIS A 115 -10.85 21.31 6.39
CA HIS A 115 -9.76 22.19 6.80
C HIS A 115 -8.40 21.54 6.54
N TRP A 116 -7.35 22.34 6.43
CA TRP A 116 -6.00 21.84 6.13
C TRP A 116 -5.42 20.94 7.23
N ASP A 117 -5.87 21.10 8.49
CA ASP A 117 -5.55 20.21 9.62
C ASP A 117 -6.30 18.86 9.56
N GLY A 118 -7.09 18.60 8.51
CA GLY A 118 -7.91 17.40 8.36
C GLY A 118 -9.20 17.41 9.17
N LYS A 119 -9.55 18.53 9.79
CA LYS A 119 -10.85 18.73 10.47
C LYS A 119 -11.97 18.96 9.46
N ILE A 120 -13.18 18.52 9.80
CA ILE A 120 -14.38 18.69 8.99
C ILE A 120 -15.29 19.68 9.70
N PHE A 121 -15.61 20.79 9.04
CA PHE A 121 -16.53 21.81 9.54
C PHE A 121 -17.81 21.82 8.71
N LEU A 122 -18.93 22.21 9.33
CA LEU A 122 -20.13 22.54 8.58
C LEU A 122 -19.80 23.69 7.63
N GLY A 123 -20.08 23.48 6.34
CA GLY A 123 -19.94 24.51 5.35
C GLY A 123 -20.92 25.62 5.68
N THR A 124 -20.40 26.78 6.09
CA THR A 124 -21.17 28.01 6.18
C THR A 124 -21.42 28.51 4.75
N MET A 125 -22.20 27.76 3.98
CA MET A 125 -23.03 28.39 2.96
C MET A 125 -24.07 29.15 3.75
N ALA A 126 -23.71 30.36 4.17
CA ALA A 126 -24.70 31.37 4.53
C ALA A 126 -25.73 31.35 3.40
N LEU A 127 -26.97 31.05 3.74
CA LEU A 127 -28.11 31.38 2.91
C LEU A 127 -27.99 32.88 2.62
N ALA A 128 -27.36 33.24 1.51
CA ALA A 128 -27.51 34.57 0.96
C ALA A 128 -28.97 34.62 0.50
N PRO A 129 -29.86 35.43 1.10
CA PRO A 129 -31.13 35.71 0.49
C PRO A 129 -30.79 36.40 -0.83
N LYS A 130 -31.06 35.74 -1.96
CA LYS A 130 -30.78 36.28 -3.30
C LYS A 130 -31.77 37.37 -3.73
N ASP A 131 -32.68 37.75 -2.85
CA ASP A 131 -33.72 38.74 -3.13
C ASP A 131 -33.59 39.91 -2.16
N SER A 132 -32.62 40.80 -2.39
CA SER A 132 -32.77 42.18 -1.96
C SER A 132 -33.74 42.86 -2.94
N PRO A 133 -34.94 43.29 -2.53
CA PRO A 133 -35.76 44.10 -3.42
C PRO A 133 -35.03 45.41 -3.71
N SER A 134 -34.84 45.67 -5.00
CA SER A 134 -34.40 46.93 -5.59
C SER A 134 -34.96 48.12 -4.81
N SER A 135 -34.08 48.84 -4.11
CA SER A 135 -34.37 50.15 -3.54
C SER A 135 -34.74 51.13 -4.65
N SER A 136 -36.04 51.25 -4.90
CA SER A 136 -36.68 52.32 -5.64
C SER A 136 -37.82 52.80 -4.77
N GLN A 137 -37.88 54.12 -4.55
CA GLN A 137 -38.83 54.90 -3.75
C GLN A 137 -38.33 55.34 -2.37
N GLU A 138 -37.38 56.28 -2.35
CA GLU A 138 -37.24 57.25 -1.26
C GLU A 138 -37.23 58.66 -1.87
N LYS A 139 -38.44 59.14 -2.23
CA LYS A 139 -38.70 60.54 -2.60
C LYS A 139 -40.11 60.91 -2.17
N GLU A 140 -40.33 61.29 -0.91
CA GLU A 140 -41.53 62.07 -0.55
C GLU A 140 -41.52 62.64 0.89
N TRP A 141 -40.43 63.24 1.42
CA TRP A 141 -40.55 63.96 2.73
C TRP A 141 -39.69 65.22 2.83
N ARG A 142 -39.78 66.10 1.82
CA ARG A 142 -39.36 67.51 1.97
C ARG A 142 -40.41 68.44 1.38
N SER A 143 -41.52 68.59 2.09
CA SER A 143 -42.36 69.80 2.04
C SER A 143 -43.31 69.81 3.23
N SER A 144 -42.89 70.49 4.30
CA SER A 144 -43.75 71.21 5.26
C SER A 144 -42.89 72.27 5.92
#